data_AF-A0A9X0QC92-F1
#
_entry.id   AF-A0A9X0QC92-F1
#
_cell.length_a   1.000
_cell.length_b   1.000
_cell.length_c   1.000
_cell.angle_alpha   90.00
_cell.angle_beta   90.00
_cell.angle_gamma   90.00
#
_symmetry.space_group_name_H-M   'P 1'
#
loop_
_entity.id
_entity.type
_entity.pdbx_description
1 polymer ?
#
loop_
_entity_poly.entity_id
_entity_poly.type
_entity_poly.pdbx_seq_one_letter_code
_entity_poly.pdbx_strand_id
1 'polypeptide(L)'
;MLTSITGYWLRVIAPSAIESQELTLGPFPPGTNVYANISLNELNTYFELDSSNTKYSATGYIPYWTHYKDDGTESNQMQSMGFNQNAVAVDNCARIWLVLEGFRVVASALVNVITY
;
A
#
# COMPACT_ATOMS: atom_id res chain seq x y z
N MET A 1 -11.95 15.52 12.86
CA MET A 1 -11.05 15.86 13.97
C MET A 1 -10.00 14.77 14.02
N LEU A 2 -8.70 15.09 14.05
CA LEU A 2 -7.67 14.05 14.03
C LEU A 2 -7.88 13.03 15.17
N THR A 3 -8.04 11.75 14.82
CA THR A 3 -8.31 10.66 15.75
C THR A 3 -7.05 9.84 16.02
N SER A 4 -6.28 9.48 14.98
CA SER A 4 -5.02 8.76 15.13
C SER A 4 -4.06 8.97 13.97
N ILE A 5 -2.76 8.72 14.24
CA ILE A 5 -1.70 8.59 13.24
C ILE A 5 -0.96 7.29 13.53
N THR A 6 -0.91 6.38 12.57
CA THR A 6 -0.23 5.08 12.70
C THR A 6 0.72 4.86 11.53
N GLY A 7 1.93 4.37 11.83
CA GLY A 7 2.95 4.03 10.84
C GLY A 7 3.19 2.52 10.75
N TYR A 8 3.39 2.01 9.53
CA TYR A 8 3.74 0.62 9.27
C TYR A 8 4.92 0.52 8.31
N TRP A 9 5.63 -0.61 8.35
CA TRP A 9 6.70 -0.92 7.41
C TRP A 9 6.30 -2.14 6.58
N LEU A 10 6.36 -1.99 5.26
CA LEU A 10 6.31 -3.09 4.31
C LEU A 10 7.72 -3.35 3.80
N ARG A 11 8.13 -4.62 3.73
CA ARG A 11 9.45 -5.01 3.22
C ARG A 11 9.32 -6.19 2.26
N VAL A 12 9.88 -6.06 1.07
CA VAL A 12 9.92 -7.12 0.06
C VAL A 12 11.37 -7.50 -0.27
N ILE A 13 11.61 -8.79 -0.45
CA ILE A 13 12.88 -9.36 -0.92
C ILE A 13 12.57 -10.13 -2.19
N ALA A 14 12.88 -9.55 -3.33
CA ALA A 14 12.56 -10.07 -4.65
C ALA A 14 13.86 -10.37 -5.41
N PRO A 15 14.48 -11.55 -5.26
CA PRO A 15 15.80 -11.81 -5.83
C PRO A 15 15.80 -11.96 -7.36
N SER A 16 14.75 -12.57 -7.93
CA SER A 16 14.74 -12.97 -9.35
C SER A 16 13.36 -12.93 -10.03
N ALA A 17 12.27 -12.96 -9.25
CA ALA A 17 10.90 -12.85 -9.72
C ALA A 17 10.23 -11.59 -9.15
N ILE A 18 9.04 -11.26 -9.67
CA ILE A 18 8.20 -10.24 -9.05
C ILE A 18 7.64 -10.84 -7.77
N GLU A 19 7.94 -10.20 -6.64
CA GLU A 19 7.39 -10.54 -5.34
C GLU A 19 6.61 -9.33 -4.82
N SER A 20 5.54 -9.59 -4.07
CA SER A 20 4.74 -8.53 -3.45
C SER A 20 4.52 -8.80 -1.97
N GLN A 21 4.38 -7.71 -1.21
CA GLN A 21 3.91 -7.75 0.16
C GLN A 21 2.71 -6.84 0.32
N GLU A 22 1.69 -7.37 0.99
CA GLU A 22 0.41 -6.71 1.17
C GLU A 22 0.15 -6.41 2.64
N LEU A 23 -0.39 -5.23 2.91
CA LEU A 23 -0.92 -4.84 4.20
C LEU A 23 -2.39 -4.45 4.02
N THR A 24 -3.28 -5.17 4.70
CA THR A 24 -4.68 -4.76 4.86
C THR A 24 -4.85 -4.05 6.19
N LEU A 25 -5.47 -2.88 6.18
CA LEU A 25 -5.83 -2.13 7.39
C LEU A 25 -7.35 -2.02 7.51
N GLY A 26 -7.84 -2.07 8.74
CA GLY A 26 -9.25 -2.12 9.09
C GLY A 26 -9.71 -3.51 9.59
N PRO A 27 -11.02 -3.70 9.83
CA PRO A 27 -12.07 -2.73 9.58
C PRO A 27 -11.96 -1.53 10.53
N PHE A 28 -12.06 -0.31 9.99
CA PHE A 28 -12.16 0.90 10.80
C PHE A 28 -13.60 1.05 11.33
N PRO A 29 -13.84 1.79 12.43
CA PRO A 29 -15.21 2.07 12.86
C PRO A 29 -16.01 2.82 11.78
N PRO A 30 -17.32 2.55 11.62
CA PRO A 30 -18.18 3.34 10.75
C PRO A 30 -18.11 4.83 11.06
N GLY A 31 -18.08 5.66 10.01
CA GLY A 31 -17.91 7.11 10.08
C GLY A 31 -16.45 7.58 10.11
N THR A 32 -15.46 6.68 10.08
CA THR A 32 -14.04 7.04 10.08
C THR A 32 -13.59 7.48 8.69
N ASN A 33 -13.05 8.69 8.55
CA ASN A 33 -12.35 9.10 7.34
C ASN A 33 -10.87 8.74 7.47
N VAL A 34 -10.30 8.25 6.38
CA VAL A 34 -8.93 7.73 6.36
C VAL A 34 -8.15 8.44 5.26
N TYR A 35 -7.02 9.04 5.62
CA TYR A 35 -5.95 9.35 4.68
C TYR A 35 -4.83 8.33 4.86
N ALA A 36 -4.46 7.65 3.79
CA ALA A 36 -3.34 6.70 3.80
C ALA A 36 -2.34 7.03 2.70
N ASN A 37 -1.06 6.79 2.98
CA ASN A 37 -0.02 6.80 1.96
C ASN A 37 0.94 5.63 2.12
N ILE A 38 1.61 5.30 1.04
CA ILE A 38 2.76 4.39 0.99
C ILE A 38 3.89 5.10 0.24
N SER A 39 5.08 5.13 0.83
CA SER A 39 6.26 5.77 0.24
C SER A 39 7.44 4.82 0.32
N LEU A 40 8.12 4.62 -0.81
CA LEU A 40 9.37 3.87 -0.84
C LEU A 40 10.40 4.59 0.03
N ASN A 41 10.97 3.87 0.98
CA ASN A 41 11.98 4.38 1.90
C ASN A 41 13.39 3.91 1.54
N GLU A 42 13.50 2.68 1.03
CA GLU A 42 14.78 2.08 0.67
C GLU A 42 14.62 1.15 -0.53
N LEU A 43 15.61 1.15 -1.41
CA LEU A 43 15.73 0.25 -2.55
C LEU A 43 17.20 -0.17 -2.68
N ASN A 44 17.45 -1.47 -2.60
CA ASN A 44 18.77 -2.04 -2.82
C ASN A 44 18.72 -3.16 -3.86
N THR A 45 19.63 -3.11 -4.83
CA THR A 45 19.79 -4.13 -5.87
C THR A 45 20.95 -5.06 -5.50
N TYR A 46 20.87 -5.72 -4.33
CA TYR A 46 21.92 -6.62 -3.82
C TYR A 46 22.18 -7.87 -4.67
N PHE A 47 21.41 -8.04 -5.74
CA PHE A 47 21.47 -9.20 -6.62
C PHE A 47 22.31 -8.88 -7.85
N GLU A 48 23.17 -9.80 -8.26
CA GLU A 48 23.94 -9.65 -9.49
C GLU A 48 22.99 -9.44 -10.67
N LEU A 49 23.04 -8.24 -11.24
CA LEU A 49 22.37 -7.93 -12.48
C LEU A 49 23.27 -8.48 -13.60
N ASP A 50 22.78 -9.47 -14.34
CA ASP A 50 23.40 -9.81 -15.62
C ASP A 50 23.54 -8.53 -16.44
N SER A 51 24.73 -8.30 -17.00
CA SER A 51 25.04 -7.21 -17.94
C SER A 51 24.01 -7.08 -19.07
N SER A 52 23.29 -8.15 -19.41
CA SER A 52 22.23 -8.17 -20.42
C SER A 52 20.85 -7.72 -19.90
N ASN A 53 20.61 -7.75 -18.58
CA ASN A 53 19.34 -7.41 -17.97
C ASN A 53 19.52 -6.68 -16.62
N THR A 54 19.63 -5.36 -16.72
CA THR A 54 19.80 -4.42 -15.59
C THR A 54 18.48 -3.93 -15.00
N LYS A 55 17.33 -4.50 -15.39
CA LYS A 55 16.03 -4.01 -14.92
C LYS A 55 15.79 -4.47 -13.47
N TYR A 56 15.54 -3.50 -12.62
CA TYR A 56 15.06 -3.68 -11.26
C TYR A 56 13.94 -2.67 -11.01
N SER A 57 13.01 -2.98 -10.11
CA SER A 57 11.93 -2.07 -9.75
C SER A 57 11.41 -2.35 -8.35
N ALA A 58 10.97 -1.30 -7.68
CA ALA A 58 10.12 -1.39 -6.51
C ALA A 58 9.00 -0.36 -6.64
N THR A 59 7.78 -0.73 -6.27
CA THR A 59 6.62 0.16 -6.33
C THR A 59 5.72 -0.09 -5.13
N GLY A 60 5.49 0.96 -4.34
CA GLY A 60 4.46 0.98 -3.31
C GLY A 60 3.19 1.64 -3.85
N TYR A 61 2.04 0.98 -3.74
CA TYR A 61 0.76 1.48 -4.23
C TYR A 61 -0.42 0.96 -3.40
N ILE A 62 -1.58 1.57 -3.59
CA ILE A 62 -2.83 1.27 -2.90
C ILE A 62 -3.77 0.67 -3.94
N PRO A 63 -3.87 -0.66 -4.09
CA PRO A 63 -4.64 -1.27 -5.17
C PRO A 63 -6.14 -1.01 -5.08
N TYR A 64 -6.72 -1.00 -3.88
CA TYR A 64 -8.15 -0.79 -3.65
C TYR A 64 -8.47 -0.46 -2.17
N TRP A 65 -9.71 -0.03 -1.93
CA TRP A 65 -10.29 0.22 -0.61
C TRP A 65 -11.81 -0.03 -0.61
N THR A 66 -12.43 -0.09 0.56
CA THR A 66 -13.89 -0.20 0.73
C THR A 66 -14.41 0.92 1.63
N HIS A 67 -15.69 1.27 1.45
CA HIS A 67 -16.43 2.17 2.34
C HIS A 67 -17.62 1.43 2.97
N TYR A 68 -18.13 1.95 4.08
CA TYR A 68 -19.42 1.51 4.62
C TYR A 68 -20.57 2.11 3.81
N LYS A 69 -21.60 1.30 3.57
CA LYS A 69 -22.91 1.73 3.07
C LYS A 69 -23.82 2.14 4.22
N ASP A 70 -24.95 2.74 3.88
CA ASP A 70 -25.97 3.18 4.86
C ASP A 70 -26.54 2.02 5.71
N ASP A 71 -26.50 0.80 5.20
CA ASP A 71 -26.93 -0.41 5.90
C ASP A 71 -25.85 -1.01 6.84
N GLY A 72 -24.68 -0.37 6.91
CA GLY A 72 -23.53 -0.82 7.70
C GLY A 72 -22.70 -1.93 7.04
N THR A 73 -23.03 -2.37 5.82
CA THR A 73 -22.22 -3.33 5.06
C THR A 73 -21.08 -2.64 4.30
N GLU A 74 -20.04 -3.40 3.96
CA GLU A 74 -18.96 -2.89 3.10
C GLU A 74 -19.39 -2.80 1.63
N SER A 75 -18.88 -1.80 0.93
CA SER A 75 -18.94 -1.68 -0.52
C SER A 75 -18.17 -2.81 -1.22
N ASN A 76 -18.38 -2.92 -2.54
CA ASN A 76 -17.39 -3.60 -3.36
C ASN A 76 -16.06 -2.83 -3.31
N GLN A 77 -14.96 -3.50 -3.66
CA GLN A 77 -13.65 -2.88 -3.77
C GLN A 77 -13.69 -1.74 -4.78
N MET A 78 -13.32 -0.54 -4.33
CA MET A 78 -13.09 0.62 -5.18
C MET A 78 -11.72 0.47 -5.82
N GLN A 79 -11.66 0.41 -7.15
CA GLN A 79 -10.38 0.28 -7.86
C GLN A 79 -9.57 1.58 -7.80
N SER A 80 -8.26 1.42 -7.59
CA SER A 80 -7.30 2.51 -7.72
C SER A 80 -6.88 2.79 -9.17
N MET A 81 -6.07 3.84 -9.36
CA MET A 81 -5.36 4.11 -10.62
C MET A 81 -4.16 3.16 -10.87
N GLY A 82 -4.16 1.97 -10.27
CA GLY A 82 -3.08 0.99 -10.36
C GLY A 82 -1.82 1.43 -9.62
N PHE A 83 -0.65 1.10 -10.17
CA PHE A 83 0.67 1.39 -9.59
C PHE A 83 0.96 2.88 -9.34
N ASN A 84 0.13 3.79 -9.87
CA ASN A 84 0.29 5.24 -9.72
C ASN A 84 -0.41 5.82 -8.47
N GLN A 85 -1.27 5.04 -7.79
CA GLN A 85 -1.97 5.50 -6.60
C GLN A 85 -1.19 5.13 -5.34
N ASN A 86 -0.39 6.06 -4.80
CA ASN A 86 0.39 5.83 -3.58
C ASN A 86 -0.14 6.58 -2.35
N ALA A 87 -1.22 7.35 -2.49
CA ALA A 87 -1.93 7.98 -1.39
C ALA A 87 -3.42 8.09 -1.70
N VAL A 88 -4.31 8.00 -0.72
CA VAL A 88 -5.75 8.15 -0.92
C VAL A 88 -6.41 8.76 0.31
N ALA A 89 -7.46 9.56 0.10
CA ALA A 89 -8.39 9.98 1.13
C ALA A 89 -9.73 9.26 0.89
N VAL A 90 -10.26 8.59 1.91
CA VAL A 90 -11.47 7.76 1.82
C VAL A 90 -12.40 8.17 2.96
N ASP A 91 -13.56 8.68 2.59
CA ASP A 91 -14.63 8.97 3.54
C ASP A 91 -15.37 7.69 3.94
N ASN A 92 -15.76 7.60 5.21
CA ASN A 92 -16.46 6.44 5.77
C ASN A 92 -15.78 5.09 5.41
N CYS A 93 -14.44 5.06 5.52
CA CYS A 93 -13.60 3.95 5.09
C CYS A 93 -13.85 2.71 5.96
N ALA A 94 -14.03 1.56 5.33
CA ALA A 94 -14.06 0.28 6.03
C ALA A 94 -12.67 -0.35 6.05
N ARG A 95 -12.04 -0.55 4.88
CA ARG A 95 -10.70 -1.16 4.76
C ARG A 95 -9.89 -0.53 3.65
N ILE A 96 -8.57 -0.63 3.80
CA ILE A 96 -7.61 -0.21 2.78
C ILE A 96 -6.52 -1.26 2.60
N TRP A 97 -6.12 -1.46 1.36
CA TRP A 97 -5.06 -2.40 0.99
C TRP A 97 -3.89 -1.61 0.43
N LEU A 98 -2.69 -1.97 0.87
CA LEU A 98 -1.45 -1.39 0.41
C LEU A 98 -0.52 -2.51 -0.03
N VAL A 99 0.15 -2.33 -1.17
CA VAL A 99 1.05 -3.32 -1.75
C VAL A 99 2.40 -2.68 -2.00
N LEU A 100 3.46 -3.40 -1.61
CA LEU A 100 4.82 -3.15 -2.05
C LEU A 100 5.23 -4.29 -2.98
N GLU A 101 5.40 -4.00 -4.25
CA GLU A 101 5.90 -4.93 -5.26
C GLU A 101 7.38 -4.66 -5.54
N GLY A 102 8.17 -5.71 -5.74
CA GLY A 102 9.59 -5.64 -6.06
C GLY A 102 10.00 -6.66 -7.12
N PHE A 103 11.00 -6.30 -7.93
CA PHE A 103 11.67 -7.18 -8.88
C PHE A 103 13.18 -6.94 -8.84
N ARG A 104 13.95 -7.98 -8.50
CA ARG A 104 15.42 -7.92 -8.35
C ARG A 104 15.89 -6.85 -7.35
N VAL A 105 15.16 -6.71 -6.24
CA VAL A 105 15.41 -5.70 -5.20
C VAL A 105 15.11 -6.24 -3.80
N VAL A 106 15.80 -5.68 -2.81
CA VAL A 106 15.29 -5.58 -1.44
C VAL A 106 14.76 -4.16 -1.29
N ALA A 107 13.46 -4.02 -1.02
CA ALA A 107 12.83 -2.72 -0.87
C ALA A 107 12.02 -2.65 0.42
N SER A 108 11.97 -1.46 1.01
CA SER A 108 11.14 -1.16 2.17
C SER A 108 10.31 0.08 1.89
N ALA A 109 9.06 0.07 2.33
CA ALA A 109 8.14 1.20 2.22
C ALA A 109 7.57 1.57 3.59
N LEU A 110 7.47 2.87 3.84
CA LEU A 110 6.76 3.43 4.99
C LEU A 110 5.31 3.67 4.59
N VAL A 111 4.39 3.18 5.40
CA VAL A 111 2.96 3.42 5.29
C VAL A 111 2.53 4.33 6.42
N ASN A 112 1.85 5.43 6.13
CA ASN A 112 1.21 6.26 7.16
C ASN A 112 -0.30 6.23 6.96
N VAL A 113 -1.03 6.08 8.07
CA VAL A 113 -2.48 6.14 8.11
C VAL A 113 -2.93 7.15 9.14
N ILE A 114 -3.74 8.10 8.69
CA ILE A 114 -4.30 9.18 9.48
C ILE A 114 -5.82 9.01 9.47
N THR A 115 -6.43 8.94 10.65
CA THR A 115 -7.90 8.85 10.79
C THR A 115 -8.47 10.15 11.34
N TYR A 116 -9.60 10.65 10.82
CA TYR A 116 -10.15 11.95 11.20
C TYR A 116 -11.67 12.15 11.01
#